data_AF-A0A061AZS5-F1
#
_entry.id   AF-A0A061AZS5-F1
#
_cell.length_a   1.000
_cell.length_b   1.000
_cell.length_c   1.000
_cell.angle_alpha   90.00
_cell.angle_beta   90.00
_cell.angle_gamma   90.00
#
_symmetry.space_group_name_H-M   'P 1'
#
loop_
_entity.id
_entity.type
_entity.pdbx_description
1 polymer ?
#
loop_
_entity_poly.entity_id
_entity_poly.type
_entity_poly.pdbx_seq_one_letter_code
_entity_poly.pdbx_strand_id
1 'polypeptide(L)'
;MAQQALKVKSKVKPRERVTKKQMNPKKAAPKQIKPKNQQLAQMAKLSKTHSVTASTEKLIASRVGHLELLKGSRREIEKAEKLKKQKAAAKGK
;
A
#
# COMPACT_ATOMS: atom_id res chain seq x y z
N MET A 1 -62.28 19.69 31.65
CA MET A 1 -61.51 18.46 31.90
C MET A 1 -60.17 18.58 31.20
N ALA A 2 -59.05 18.49 31.93
CA ALA A 2 -57.72 18.60 31.34
C ALA A 2 -57.38 17.30 30.58
N GLN A 3 -57.13 17.40 29.27
CA GLN A 3 -56.65 16.27 28.46
C GLN A 3 -55.20 15.96 28.84
N GLN A 4 -54.92 14.76 29.33
CA GLN A 4 -53.55 14.32 29.60
C GLN A 4 -52.78 14.14 28.29
N ALA A 5 -51.49 14.50 28.31
CA ALA A 5 -50.62 14.40 27.15
C ALA A 5 -50.49 12.95 26.66
N LEU A 6 -50.79 12.72 25.38
CA LEU A 6 -50.61 11.43 24.72
C LEU A 6 -49.13 11.04 24.76
N LYS A 7 -48.87 9.83 25.26
CA LYS A 7 -47.51 9.28 25.43
C LYS A 7 -46.91 8.97 24.06
N VAL A 8 -46.26 9.95 23.45
CA VAL A 8 -45.62 9.78 22.13
C VAL A 8 -44.40 8.87 22.31
N LYS A 9 -44.46 7.66 21.76
CA LYS A 9 -43.33 6.73 21.74
C LYS A 9 -42.29 7.27 20.76
N SER A 10 -41.33 8.06 21.26
CA SER A 10 -40.30 8.75 20.47
C SER A 10 -39.24 7.86 19.81
N LYS A 11 -39.37 6.53 19.86
CA LYS A 11 -38.42 5.63 19.23
C LYS A 11 -39.13 4.83 18.15
N VAL A 12 -38.94 5.25 16.90
CA VAL A 12 -39.21 4.44 15.71
C VAL A 12 -38.39 3.16 15.88
N LYS A 13 -39.06 2.05 16.21
CA LYS A 13 -38.40 0.75 16.25
C LYS A 13 -37.88 0.47 14.83
N PRO A 14 -36.61 0.08 14.65
CA PRO A 14 -36.14 -0.36 13.35
C PRO A 14 -37.07 -1.49 12.87
N ARG A 15 -37.52 -1.40 11.61
CA ARG A 15 -38.45 -2.38 11.00
C ARG A 15 -37.86 -3.80 10.95
N GLU A 16 -36.56 -3.91 11.14
CA GLU A 16 -35.84 -5.18 11.09
C GLU A 16 -35.94 -5.93 12.43
N ARG A 17 -36.40 -7.18 12.35
CA ARG A 17 -36.44 -8.11 13.48
C ARG A 17 -35.00 -8.49 13.84
N VAL A 18 -34.44 -7.90 14.90
CA VAL A 18 -33.18 -8.35 15.49
C VAL A 18 -33.42 -9.72 16.13
N THR A 19 -33.16 -10.78 15.38
CA THR A 19 -33.21 -12.14 15.93
C THR A 19 -31.92 -12.39 16.71
N LYS A 20 -32.00 -13.13 17.83
CA LYS A 20 -30.83 -13.54 18.63
C LYS A 20 -29.78 -14.33 17.82
N LYS A 21 -30.12 -14.80 16.61
CA LYS A 21 -29.28 -15.58 15.70
C LYS A 21 -28.94 -14.85 14.39
N GLN A 22 -29.09 -13.52 14.33
CA GLN A 22 -28.79 -12.78 13.10
C GLN A 22 -27.27 -12.80 12.81
N MET A 23 -26.88 -13.48 11.73
CA MET A 23 -25.47 -13.63 11.29
C MET A 23 -24.93 -12.39 10.54
N ASN A 24 -25.70 -11.31 10.43
CA ASN A 24 -25.24 -10.12 9.74
C ASN A 24 -24.12 -9.46 10.56
N PRO A 25 -22.98 -9.11 9.94
CA PRO A 25 -21.92 -8.41 10.65
C PRO A 25 -22.44 -7.09 11.23
N LYS A 26 -21.98 -6.74 12.43
CA LYS A 26 -22.31 -5.45 13.07
C LYS A 26 -21.97 -4.30 12.11
N LYS A 27 -22.71 -3.18 12.18
CA LYS A 27 -22.43 -1.99 11.34
C LYS A 27 -20.98 -1.50 11.43
N ALA A 28 -20.36 -1.64 12.59
CA ALA A 28 -18.95 -1.28 12.84
C ALA A 28 -17.95 -2.40 12.51
N ALA A 29 -18.39 -3.56 12.04
CA ALA A 29 -17.49 -4.65 11.69
C ALA A 29 -16.75 -4.35 10.38
N PRO A 30 -15.47 -4.74 10.27
CA PRO A 30 -14.71 -4.56 9.04
C PRO A 30 -15.35 -5.36 7.90
N LYS A 31 -15.50 -4.71 6.74
CA LYS A 31 -16.05 -5.33 5.54
C LYS A 31 -15.06 -6.34 4.97
N GLN A 32 -15.49 -7.59 4.80
CA GLN A 32 -14.68 -8.61 4.10
C GLN A 32 -14.80 -8.40 2.59
N ILE A 33 -13.79 -7.75 1.98
CA ILE A 33 -13.71 -7.60 0.52
C ILE A 33 -13.01 -8.85 -0.03
N LYS A 34 -13.78 -9.89 -0.30
CA LYS A 34 -13.29 -11.11 -0.94
C LYS A 34 -13.53 -11.04 -2.46
N PRO A 35 -12.60 -11.54 -3.29
CA PRO A 35 -12.84 -11.66 -4.72
C PRO A 35 -14.01 -12.63 -4.96
N LYS A 36 -14.97 -12.21 -5.78
CA LYS A 36 -16.15 -13.02 -6.12
C LYS A 36 -15.86 -14.02 -7.24
N ASN A 37 -14.92 -13.69 -8.13
CA ASN A 37 -14.58 -14.48 -9.30
C ASN A 37 -13.39 -15.39 -9.02
N GLN A 38 -13.40 -16.61 -9.57
CA GLN A 38 -12.34 -17.59 -9.35
C GLN A 38 -10.98 -17.12 -9.87
N GLN A 39 -10.93 -16.47 -11.03
CA GLN A 39 -9.71 -15.88 -11.59
C GLN A 39 -9.12 -14.81 -10.64
N LEU A 40 -9.96 -13.91 -10.12
CA LEU A 40 -9.52 -12.89 -9.16
C LEU A 40 -9.07 -13.50 -7.83
N ALA A 41 -9.67 -14.61 -7.41
CA ALA A 41 -9.23 -15.34 -6.23
C ALA A 41 -7.83 -15.97 -6.42
N GLN A 42 -7.52 -16.46 -7.62
CA GLN A 42 -6.17 -16.94 -7.96
C GLN A 42 -5.17 -15.78 -7.99
N MET A 43 -5.51 -14.66 -8.64
CA MET A 43 -4.66 -13.46 -8.68
C MET A 43 -4.39 -12.89 -7.27
N ALA A 44 -5.41 -12.87 -6.40
CA ALA A 44 -5.26 -12.41 -5.01
C ALA A 44 -4.43 -13.36 -4.14
N LYS A 45 -4.28 -14.63 -4.53
CA LYS A 45 -3.33 -15.56 -3.89
C LYS A 45 -1.92 -15.32 -4.42
N LEU A 46 -1.77 -15.18 -5.73
CA LEU A 46 -0.49 -14.92 -6.38
C LEU A 46 0.13 -13.58 -5.94
N SER A 47 -0.68 -12.54 -5.72
CA SER A 47 -0.18 -11.25 -5.23
C SER A 47 0.43 -11.33 -3.82
N LYS A 48 0.03 -12.32 -3.01
CA LYS A 48 0.63 -12.55 -1.68
C LYS A 48 1.98 -13.26 -1.76
N THR A 49 2.15 -14.16 -2.73
CA THR A 49 3.37 -14.96 -2.87
C THR A 49 4.42 -14.27 -3.74
N HIS A 50 3.98 -13.59 -4.80
CA HIS A 50 4.81 -12.87 -5.75
C HIS A 50 4.43 -11.40 -5.74
N SER A 51 5.11 -10.62 -4.90
CA SER A 51 5.02 -9.17 -4.99
C SER A 51 5.84 -8.68 -6.19
N VAL A 52 5.17 -7.96 -7.10
CA VAL A 52 5.83 -7.26 -8.20
C VAL A 52 6.84 -6.26 -7.65
N THR A 53 6.52 -5.58 -6.54
CA THR A 53 7.42 -4.59 -5.92
C THR A 53 8.74 -5.23 -5.46
N ALA A 54 8.66 -6.36 -4.75
CA ALA A 54 9.85 -7.08 -4.28
C ALA A 54 10.72 -7.58 -5.44
N SER A 55 10.08 -8.07 -6.51
CA SER A 55 10.79 -8.49 -7.73
C SER A 55 11.47 -7.31 -8.43
N THR A 56 10.79 -6.16 -8.52
CA THR A 56 11.36 -4.94 -9.10
C THR A 56 12.46 -4.35 -8.24
N GLU A 57 12.32 -4.35 -6.91
CA GLU A 57 13.35 -3.89 -5.97
C GLU A 57 14.61 -4.74 -6.10
N LYS A 58 14.46 -6.08 -6.19
CA LYS A 58 15.58 -6.99 -6.43
C LYS A 58 16.25 -6.74 -7.79
N LEU A 59 15.47 -6.48 -8.84
CA LEU A 59 16.00 -6.17 -10.17
C LEU A 59 16.73 -4.81 -10.21
N ILE A 60 16.18 -3.80 -9.53
CA ILE A 60 16.82 -2.48 -9.41
C ILE A 60 18.11 -2.63 -8.60
N ALA A 61 18.08 -3.33 -7.47
CA ALA A 61 19.27 -3.57 -6.65
C ALA A 61 20.36 -4.34 -7.40
N SER A 62 20.00 -5.37 -8.17
CA SER A 62 20.99 -6.12 -8.97
C SER A 62 21.59 -5.26 -10.08
N ARG A 63 20.77 -4.45 -10.77
CA ARG A 63 21.25 -3.50 -11.78
C ARG A 63 22.13 -2.42 -11.17
N VAL A 64 21.71 -1.81 -10.06
CA VAL A 64 22.47 -0.76 -9.37
C VAL A 64 23.80 -1.32 -8.85
N GLY A 65 23.80 -2.46 -8.16
CA GLY A 65 25.02 -3.09 -7.68
C GLY A 65 25.97 -3.54 -8.82
N HIS A 66 25.42 -4.10 -9.91
CA HIS A 66 26.24 -4.41 -11.09
C HIS A 66 26.81 -3.16 -11.76
N LEU A 67 26.02 -2.08 -11.80
CA LEU A 67 26.47 -0.79 -12.33
C LEU A 67 27.55 -0.15 -11.44
N GLU A 68 27.49 -0.33 -10.12
CA GLU A 68 28.56 0.10 -9.21
C GLU A 68 29.87 -0.66 -9.49
N LEU A 69 29.80 -1.96 -9.82
CA LEU A 69 30.99 -2.72 -10.22
C LEU A 69 31.55 -2.29 -11.58
N LEU A 70 30.69 -2.00 -12.57
CA LEU A 70 31.13 -1.63 -13.91
C LEU A 70 31.58 -0.17 -14.05
N LYS A 71 30.85 0.75 -13.43
CA LYS A 71 31.05 2.21 -13.58
C LYS A 71 31.73 2.85 -12.38
N GLY A 72 31.83 2.12 -11.25
CA GLY A 72 32.27 2.67 -9.96
C GLY A 72 31.11 3.27 -9.17
N SER A 73 31.28 3.38 -7.86
CA SER A 73 30.32 4.04 -6.98
C SER A 73 30.23 5.54 -7.29
N ARG A 74 29.09 6.18 -6.98
CA ARG A 74 28.91 7.64 -7.17
C ARG A 74 30.03 8.46 -6.54
N ARG A 75 30.51 8.06 -5.35
CA ARG A 75 31.59 8.75 -4.64
C ARG A 75 32.92 8.64 -5.38
N GLU A 76 33.22 7.52 -6.02
CA GLU A 76 34.43 7.32 -6.80
C GLU A 76 34.39 8.12 -8.10
N ILE A 77 33.24 8.14 -8.79
CA ILE A 77 33.03 8.94 -10.00
C ILE A 77 33.21 10.43 -9.67
N GLU A 78 32.54 10.94 -8.63
CA GLU A 78 32.66 12.35 -8.22
C GLU A 78 34.09 12.72 -7.81
N LYS A 79 34.82 11.81 -7.13
CA LYS A 79 36.25 12.02 -6.81
C LYS A 79 37.11 12.03 -8.07
N ALA A 80 36.89 11.10 -9.00
CA ALA A 80 37.63 11.02 -10.26
C ALA A 80 37.40 12.26 -11.12
N GLU A 81 36.16 12.77 -11.19
CA GLU A 81 35.83 14.00 -11.90
C GLU A 81 36.49 15.24 -11.28
N LYS A 82 36.48 15.35 -9.94
CA LYS A 82 37.19 16.45 -9.25
C LYS A 82 38.69 16.41 -9.54
N LEU A 83 39.31 15.23 -9.46
CA LEU A 83 40.72 15.03 -9.80
C LEU A 83 41.04 15.38 -11.26
N LYS A 84 40.17 14.98 -12.21
CA LYS A 84 40.32 15.36 -13.63
C LYS A 84 40.23 16.87 -13.83
N LYS A 85 39.27 17.55 -13.17
CA LYS A 85 39.13 19.00 -13.23
C LYS A 85 40.34 19.74 -12.67
N GLN A 86 40.87 19.29 -11.53
CA GLN A 86 42.09 19.87 -10.94
C GLN A 86 43.31 19.70 -11.84
N LYS A 87 43.50 18.52 -12.45
CA LYS A 87 44.58 18.26 -13.41
C LYS A 87 44.43 19.10 -14.69
N ALA A 88 43.22 19.26 -15.21
CA ALA A 88 42.97 20.11 -16.38
C ALA A 88 43.26 21.59 -16.08
N ALA A 89 42.84 22.09 -14.91
CA ALA A 89 43.13 23.46 -14.48
C ALA A 89 44.63 23.71 -14.24
N ALA A 90 45.37 22.70 -13.78
CA ALA A 90 46.83 22.78 -13.61
C ALA A 90 47.61 22.70 -14.92
N LYS A 91 47.07 22.04 -15.96
CA LYS A 91 47.71 21.91 -17.29
C LYS A 91 47.43 23.12 -18.22
N GLY A 92 46.41 23.91 -17.90
CA GLY A 92 46.06 25.15 -18.62
C GLY A 92 46.65 26.42 -18.02
N LYS A 93 47.46 26.31 -16.97
CA LYS A 93 48.36 27.36 -16.45
C LYS A 93 49.78 27.04 -16.87
#